data_AF-Q12KX6-F1
#
_entry.id   AF-Q12KX6-F1
#
_cell.length_a   1.000
_cell.length_b   1.000
_cell.length_c   1.000
_cell.angle_alpha   90.00
_cell.angle_beta   90.00
_cell.angle_gamma   90.00
#
_symmetry.space_group_name_H-M   'P 1'
#
loop_
_entity.id
_entity.type
_entity.pdbx_description
1 polymer ?
#
loop_
_entity_poly.entity_id
_entity_poly.type
_entity_poly.pdbx_seq_one_letter_code
_entity_poly.pdbx_strand_id
1 'polypeptide(L)'
;MSHIYKSALLPLLVVLSGCAGLTGFTGADAGTRMGDWVEFNVSHPGLTVKIIEPFSQDLAPISTVGKTSPSPLRHTVTFGRTTDLHTLEIVGRYHKDVYLDGQFYASLWTGDVVIKEGLISIDGKLLPQIKN
;
A
#
# COMPACT_ATOMS: atom_id res chain seq x y z
N MET A 1 -60.86 24.91 16.67
CA MET A 1 -60.65 23.46 16.87
C MET A 1 -59.63 23.03 15.82
N SER A 2 -58.31 22.99 16.06
CA SER A 2 -57.56 22.09 16.96
C SER A 2 -57.98 20.64 16.71
N HIS A 3 -57.18 19.69 16.23
CA HIS A 3 -55.86 19.30 16.73
C HIS A 3 -55.33 18.05 15.96
N ILE A 4 -54.03 18.05 15.55
CA ILE A 4 -53.01 16.96 15.61
C ILE A 4 -53.25 15.67 14.75
N TYR A 5 -52.33 14.88 14.17
CA TYR A 5 -50.90 14.51 14.33
C TYR A 5 -50.30 14.16 12.95
N LYS A 6 -49.12 14.72 12.60
CA LYS A 6 -47.83 14.00 12.51
C LYS A 6 -47.91 12.55 12.00
N SER A 7 -47.37 12.31 10.80
CA SER A 7 -46.67 11.07 10.44
C SER A 7 -45.64 11.42 9.37
N ALA A 8 -44.46 11.81 9.84
CA ALA A 8 -43.29 12.04 9.03
C ALA A 8 -42.53 10.72 8.82
N LEU A 9 -41.81 10.66 7.70
CA LEU A 9 -40.62 9.83 7.44
C LEU A 9 -40.79 8.30 7.41
N LEU A 10 -40.46 7.72 6.25
CA LEU A 10 -39.20 6.97 6.10
C LEU A 10 -38.89 6.79 4.60
N PRO A 11 -37.86 7.43 4.03
CA PRO A 11 -37.24 6.85 2.85
C PRO A 11 -36.48 5.60 3.31
N LEU A 12 -36.78 4.46 2.67
CA LEU A 12 -36.06 3.21 2.84
C LEU A 12 -34.62 3.43 2.32
N LEU A 13 -33.72 3.85 3.22
CA LEU A 13 -32.29 3.85 2.98
C LEU A 13 -31.86 2.39 2.85
N VAL A 14 -31.88 1.90 1.61
CA VAL A 14 -31.17 0.68 1.25
C VAL A 14 -29.69 1.01 1.38
N VAL A 15 -29.17 0.87 2.60
CA VAL A 15 -27.73 0.77 2.81
C VAL A 15 -27.35 -0.59 2.25
N LEU A 16 -27.07 -0.63 0.95
CA LEU A 16 -26.16 -1.61 0.40
C LEU A 16 -24.82 -1.34 1.09
N SER A 17 -24.64 -1.84 2.31
CA SER A 17 -23.32 -2.07 2.87
C SER A 17 -22.74 -3.23 2.06
N GLY A 18 -22.38 -2.94 0.82
CA GLY A 18 -21.42 -3.74 0.11
C GLY A 18 -20.17 -3.69 0.97
N CYS A 19 -19.95 -4.75 1.75
CA CYS A 19 -18.60 -5.17 2.06
C CYS A 19 -17.95 -5.39 0.70
N ALA A 20 -17.41 -4.31 0.12
CA ALA A 20 -16.42 -4.40 -0.93
C ALA A 20 -15.26 -5.13 -0.26
N GLY A 21 -15.28 -6.47 -0.35
CA GLY A 21 -14.11 -7.26 -0.04
C GLY A 21 -13.00 -6.64 -0.88
N LEU A 22 -11.99 -6.08 -0.22
CA LEU A 22 -10.74 -5.68 -0.84
C LEU A 22 -10.07 -6.94 -1.41
N THR A 23 -10.65 -7.52 -2.45
CA THR A 23 -10.06 -8.55 -3.30
C THR A 23 -9.21 -7.83 -4.32
N GLY A 24 -8.22 -7.05 -3.85
CA GLY A 24 -7.23 -6.48 -4.74
C GLY A 24 -6.12 -7.51 -4.93
N PHE A 25 -5.72 -7.71 -6.18
CA PHE A 25 -4.52 -8.46 -6.52
C PHE A 25 -3.30 -7.67 -6.04
N THR A 26 -2.35 -8.36 -5.44
CA THR A 26 -1.04 -7.80 -5.09
C THR A 26 -0.07 -8.04 -6.24
N GLY A 27 0.76 -7.06 -6.59
CA GLY A 27 1.76 -7.22 -7.65
C GLY A 27 2.56 -5.94 -7.87
N ALA A 28 3.43 -5.95 -8.88
CA ALA A 28 4.16 -4.77 -9.34
C ALA A 28 4.25 -4.77 -10.87
N ASP A 29 4.35 -3.59 -11.47
CA ASP A 29 4.73 -3.46 -12.88
C ASP A 29 6.21 -3.80 -13.11
N ALA A 30 6.63 -3.87 -14.37
CA ALA A 30 8.02 -4.18 -14.72
C ALA A 30 8.99 -2.99 -14.56
N GLY A 31 8.50 -1.84 -14.08
CA GLY A 31 9.25 -0.59 -14.02
C GLY A 31 9.17 0.23 -15.31
N THR A 32 9.02 1.54 -15.16
CA THR A 32 9.08 2.51 -16.25
C THR A 32 10.32 3.38 -16.09
N ARG A 33 11.17 3.42 -17.13
CA ARG A 33 12.36 4.28 -17.12
C ARG A 33 11.97 5.75 -17.31
N MET A 34 12.46 6.60 -16.41
CA MET A 34 12.27 8.04 -16.40
C MET A 34 13.62 8.76 -16.28
N GLY A 35 14.35 8.85 -17.40
CA GLY A 35 15.71 9.39 -17.43
C GLY A 35 16.70 8.47 -16.72
N ASP A 36 17.26 8.98 -15.62
CA ASP A 36 18.23 8.28 -14.76
C ASP A 36 17.57 7.47 -13.63
N TRP A 37 16.24 7.35 -13.64
CA TRP A 37 15.46 6.63 -12.64
C TRP A 37 14.58 5.56 -13.27
N VAL A 38 14.19 4.57 -12.48
CA VAL A 38 13.16 3.59 -12.79
C VAL A 38 12.10 3.67 -11.70
N GLU A 39 10.86 3.92 -12.11
CA GLU A 39 9.70 3.92 -11.21
C GLU A 39 8.93 2.61 -11.36
N PHE A 40 8.63 1.96 -10.24
CA PHE A 40 7.78 0.79 -10.16
C PHE A 40 6.49 1.12 -9.43
N ASN A 41 5.35 0.80 -10.02
CA ASN A 41 4.06 0.87 -9.34
C ASN A 41 3.72 -0.48 -8.73
N VAL A 42 3.51 -0.51 -7.42
CA VAL A 42 3.14 -1.69 -6.67
C VAL A 42 1.65 -1.62 -6.36
N SER A 43 0.92 -2.62 -6.84
CA SER A 43 -0.50 -2.80 -6.56
C SER A 43 -0.69 -3.43 -5.19
N HIS A 44 -1.35 -2.71 -4.27
CA HIS A 44 -1.79 -3.25 -2.99
C HIS A 44 -3.16 -2.68 -2.62
N PRO A 45 -4.11 -3.50 -2.12
CA PRO A 45 -5.47 -3.02 -1.86
C PRO A 45 -5.51 -1.87 -0.84
N GLY A 46 -5.91 -0.68 -1.27
CA GLY A 46 -6.04 0.49 -0.41
C GLY A 46 -4.73 1.26 -0.15
N LEU A 47 -3.60 0.88 -0.74
CA LEU A 47 -2.38 1.69 -0.73
C LEU A 47 -1.94 1.99 -2.16
N THR A 48 -1.52 3.22 -2.41
CA THR A 48 -0.73 3.54 -3.61
C THR A 48 0.73 3.37 -3.23
N VAL A 49 1.45 2.45 -3.87
CA VAL A 49 2.84 2.18 -3.53
C VAL A 49 3.73 2.42 -4.75
N LYS A 50 4.74 3.26 -4.58
CA LYS A 50 5.75 3.55 -5.60
C LYS A 50 7.14 3.29 -5.08
N ILE A 51 7.97 2.66 -5.91
CA ILE A 51 9.39 2.44 -5.64
C ILE A 51 10.17 3.12 -6.76
N ILE A 52 11.17 3.93 -6.39
CA ILE A 52 11.98 4.72 -7.33
C ILE A 52 13.44 4.39 -7.08
N GLU A 53 14.05 3.71 -8.04
CA GLU A 53 15.45 3.31 -8.00
C GLU A 53 16.26 4.05 -9.06
N PRO A 54 17.54 4.36 -8.80
CA PRO A 54 18.43 4.87 -9.85
C PRO A 54 18.59 3.80 -10.92
N PHE A 55 18.51 4.20 -12.19
CA PHE A 55 18.71 3.29 -13.30
C PHE A 55 20.14 2.75 -13.27
N SER A 56 20.27 1.42 -13.32
CA SER A 56 21.55 0.74 -13.40
C SER A 56 21.41 -0.58 -14.17
N GLN A 57 22.52 -1.07 -14.72
CA GLN A 57 22.56 -2.35 -15.44
C GLN A 57 22.44 -3.56 -14.50
N ASP A 58 22.75 -3.37 -13.22
CA ASP A 58 22.66 -4.40 -12.17
C ASP A 58 21.33 -4.36 -11.39
N LEU A 59 20.39 -3.52 -11.82
CA LEU A 59 19.05 -3.44 -11.24
C LEU A 59 18.34 -4.78 -11.41
N ALA A 60 17.94 -5.39 -10.29
CA ALA A 60 17.25 -6.66 -10.33
C ALA A 60 15.79 -6.46 -10.78
N PRO A 61 15.19 -7.46 -11.47
CA PRO A 61 13.75 -7.45 -11.72
C PRO A 61 13.00 -7.37 -10.39
N ILE A 62 12.02 -6.48 -10.30
CA ILE A 62 11.14 -6.40 -9.14
C ILE A 62 10.38 -7.72 -8.96
N SER A 63 10.30 -8.18 -7.72
CA SER A 63 9.60 -9.43 -7.37
C SER A 63 8.56 -9.16 -6.31
N THR A 64 7.39 -9.80 -6.44
CA THR A 64 6.30 -9.66 -5.48
C THR A 64 5.78 -11.03 -5.04
N VAL A 65 5.54 -11.17 -3.74
CA VAL A 65 4.97 -12.35 -3.12
C VAL A 65 3.79 -11.91 -2.27
N GLY A 66 2.58 -12.20 -2.75
CA GLY A 66 1.34 -12.03 -1.99
C GLY A 66 0.93 -13.32 -1.32
N LYS A 67 0.87 -13.35 0.02
CA LYS A 67 0.31 -14.45 0.80
C LYS A 67 -0.95 -13.99 1.51
N THR A 68 -2.06 -14.69 1.25
CA THR A 68 -3.36 -14.41 1.87
C THR A 68 -3.69 -15.33 3.05
N SER A 69 -2.86 -16.35 3.31
CA SER A 69 -3.05 -17.33 4.37
C SER A 69 -1.72 -17.86 4.95
N PRO A 70 -1.63 -18.13 6.27
CA PRO A 70 -2.60 -17.73 7.28
C PRO A 70 -2.64 -16.19 7.44
N SER A 71 -3.80 -15.66 7.87
CA SER A 71 -3.96 -14.23 8.15
C SER A 71 -2.91 -13.76 9.18
N PRO A 72 -2.34 -12.55 9.04
CA PRO A 72 -2.70 -11.46 8.12
C PRO A 72 -2.21 -11.61 6.67
N LEU A 73 -2.86 -10.89 5.75
CA LEU A 73 -2.35 -10.74 4.38
C LEU A 73 -0.94 -10.16 4.44
N ARG A 74 0.04 -10.81 3.81
CA ARG A 74 1.41 -10.32 3.70
C ARG A 74 1.74 -10.12 2.23
N HIS A 75 2.09 -8.90 1.87
CA HIS A 75 2.60 -8.56 0.56
C HIS A 75 4.07 -8.15 0.70
N THR A 76 4.95 -8.96 0.14
CA THR A 76 6.39 -8.70 0.14
C THR A 76 6.82 -8.28 -1.26
N VAL A 77 7.58 -7.21 -1.35
CA VAL A 77 8.16 -6.68 -2.59
C VAL A 77 9.66 -6.59 -2.43
N THR A 78 10.40 -7.24 -3.32
CA THR A 78 11.87 -7.20 -3.37
C THR A 78 12.31 -6.40 -4.58
N PHE A 79 13.18 -5.42 -4.36
CA PHE A 79 13.62 -4.45 -5.37
C PHE A 79 15.05 -3.96 -5.07
N GLY A 80 15.63 -3.17 -5.97
CA GLY A 80 16.99 -2.64 -5.84
C GLY A 80 17.99 -3.36 -6.74
N ARG A 81 19.28 -3.20 -6.43
CA ARG A 81 20.37 -3.78 -7.22
C ARG A 81 20.66 -5.19 -6.77
N THR A 82 21.22 -6.02 -7.65
CA THR A 82 21.53 -7.42 -7.34
C THR A 82 22.46 -7.58 -6.11
N THR A 83 23.30 -6.58 -5.83
CA THR A 83 24.21 -6.57 -4.67
C THR A 83 23.63 -5.91 -3.42
N ASP A 84 22.49 -5.23 -3.53
CA ASP A 84 21.89 -4.37 -2.51
C ASP A 84 20.37 -4.37 -2.70
N LEU A 85 19.75 -5.49 -2.31
CA LEU A 85 18.32 -5.71 -2.44
C LEU A 85 17.61 -5.23 -1.18
N HIS A 86 16.53 -4.49 -1.39
CA HIS A 86 15.60 -4.04 -0.36
C HIS A 86 14.33 -4.87 -0.36
N THR A 87 13.70 -4.96 0.79
CA THR A 87 12.43 -5.65 0.98
C THR A 87 11.40 -4.74 1.63
N LEU A 88 10.35 -4.41 0.90
CA LEU A 88 9.13 -3.80 1.44
C LEU A 88 8.16 -4.90 1.84
N GLU A 89 7.71 -4.88 3.10
CA GLU A 89 6.64 -5.75 3.58
C GLU A 89 5.43 -4.92 4.01
N ILE A 90 4.26 -5.29 3.49
CA ILE A 90 2.97 -4.71 3.89
C ILE A 90 2.15 -5.84 4.51
N VAL A 91 1.85 -5.70 5.81
CA VAL A 91 1.20 -6.74 6.62
C VAL A 91 -0.15 -6.24 7.10
N GLY A 92 -1.22 -6.92 6.70
CA GLY A 92 -2.59 -6.58 7.07
C GLY A 92 -3.50 -6.43 5.86
N ARG A 93 -4.81 -6.59 6.06
CA ARG A 93 -5.82 -6.45 5.00
C ARG A 93 -6.46 -5.06 5.00
N TYR A 94 -6.76 -4.54 6.18
CA TYR A 94 -7.46 -3.26 6.35
C TYR A 94 -6.50 -2.24 6.96
N HIS A 95 -6.15 -2.43 8.22
CA HIS A 95 -5.01 -1.78 8.86
C HIS A 95 -3.73 -2.53 8.48
N LYS A 96 -2.76 -1.80 7.93
CA LYS A 96 -1.57 -2.35 7.29
C LYS A 96 -0.34 -1.78 7.94
N ASP A 97 0.50 -2.65 8.47
CA ASP A 97 1.81 -2.30 8.96
C ASP A 97 2.79 -2.32 7.79
N VAL A 98 3.56 -1.24 7.64
CA VAL A 98 4.53 -1.05 6.56
C VAL A 98 5.93 -1.18 7.13
N TYR A 99 6.70 -2.10 6.56
CA TYR A 99 8.09 -2.34 6.91
C TYR A 99 8.98 -2.19 5.68
N LEU A 100 10.16 -1.61 5.87
CA LEU A 100 11.22 -1.59 4.87
C LEU A 100 12.48 -2.18 5.51
N ASP A 101 13.04 -3.21 4.88
CA ASP A 101 14.19 -3.99 5.37
C ASP A 101 14.01 -4.50 6.80
N GLY A 102 12.78 -4.95 7.10
CA GLY A 102 12.38 -5.46 8.42
C GLY A 102 12.11 -4.38 9.47
N GLN A 103 12.34 -3.11 9.16
CA GLN A 103 12.09 -1.99 10.06
C GLN A 103 10.68 -1.44 9.90
N PHE A 104 9.95 -1.27 11.01
CA PHE A 104 8.61 -0.69 11.01
C PHE A 104 8.64 0.83 10.77
N TYR A 105 7.72 1.34 9.96
CA TYR A 105 7.59 2.77 9.69
C TYR A 105 6.23 3.35 10.06
N ALA A 106 5.14 2.65 9.73
CA ALA A 106 3.80 3.14 10.02
C ALA A 106 2.76 2.03 9.95
N SER A 107 1.61 2.31 10.56
CA SER A 107 0.37 1.56 10.33
C SER A 107 -0.67 2.45 9.66
N LEU A 108 -1.20 1.98 8.53
CA LEU A 108 -2.08 2.77 7.65
C LEU A 108 -3.35 2.00 7.30
N TRP A 109 -4.46 2.69 7.15
CA TRP A 109 -5.67 2.15 6.52
C TRP A 109 -5.60 2.31 5.00
N THR A 110 -5.30 3.53 4.58
CA THR A 110 -5.05 3.96 3.21
C THR A 110 -3.95 5.00 3.17
N GLY A 111 -3.32 5.21 2.03
CA GLY A 111 -2.31 6.25 1.85
C GLY A 111 -1.36 5.97 0.70
N ASP A 112 -0.46 6.93 0.49
CA ASP A 112 0.57 6.88 -0.54
C ASP A 112 1.91 6.56 0.11
N VAL A 113 2.52 5.43 -0.26
CA VAL A 113 3.85 5.00 0.19
C VAL A 113 4.82 5.15 -0.98
N VAL A 114 5.82 6.00 -0.81
CA VAL A 114 6.88 6.21 -1.80
C VAL A 114 8.20 5.81 -1.18
N ILE A 115 8.90 4.89 -1.82
CA ILE A 115 10.28 4.54 -1.47
C ILE A 115 11.17 5.09 -2.57
N LYS A 116 12.18 5.88 -2.19
CA LYS A 116 13.18 6.41 -3.11
C LYS A 116 14.54 6.33 -2.44
N GLU A 117 15.48 5.64 -3.07
CA GLU A 117 16.86 5.49 -2.57
C GLU A 117 16.91 4.96 -1.12
N GLY A 118 16.09 3.95 -0.81
CA GLY A 118 16.00 3.38 0.54
C GLY A 118 15.33 4.27 1.59
N LEU A 119 14.88 5.48 1.22
CA LEU A 119 14.10 6.35 2.09
C LEU A 119 12.61 6.19 1.81
N ILE A 120 11.82 6.08 2.86
CA ILE A 120 10.36 5.96 2.76
C ILE A 120 9.69 7.28 3.13
N SER A 121 8.73 7.67 2.31
CA SER A 121 7.81 8.77 2.52
C SER A 121 6.39 8.22 2.50
N ILE A 122 5.57 8.68 3.46
CA ILE A 122 4.16 8.30 3.55
C ILE A 122 3.32 9.57 3.53
N ASP A 123 2.36 9.65 2.60
CA ASP A 123 1.52 10.83 2.35
C ASP A 123 2.35 12.13 2.21
N GLY A 124 3.47 12.02 1.49
CA GLY A 124 4.41 13.13 1.25
C GLY A 124 5.30 13.51 2.43
N LYS A 125 5.21 12.81 3.58
CA LYS A 125 6.08 13.03 4.73
C LYS A 125 7.17 11.97 4.76
N LEU A 126 8.42 12.43 4.67
CA LEU A 126 9.58 11.59 4.89
C LEU A 126 9.54 11.04 6.33
N LEU A 127 9.58 9.71 6.48
CA LEU A 127 9.59 9.10 7.79
C LEU A 127 11.03 8.76 8.19
N PRO A 128 11.48 9.19 9.39
CA PRO A 128 12.77 8.76 9.89
C PRO A 128 12.72 7.25 10.18
N GLN A 129 13.85 6.59 10.00
CA GLN A 129 14.06 5.23 10.50
C GLN A 129 13.76 5.18 12.01
N ILE A 130 12.71 4.45 12.41
CA ILE A 130 12.38 4.19 13.82
C ILE A 130 13.40 3.17 14.35
N LYS A 131 14.53 3.63 14.89
CA LYS A 131 15.48 2.74 15.58
C LYS A 131 14.86 2.31 16.91
N ASN A 132 14.61 1.00 17.06
CA ASN A 132 14.34 0.38 18.35
C ASN A 132 15.64 0.13 19.12
#